data_AF-A0A6D2C5X3-F1
#
_entry.id   AF-A0A6D2C5X3-F1
#
_cell.length_a   1.000
_cell.length_b   1.000
_cell.length_c   1.000
_cell.angle_alpha   90.00
_cell.angle_beta   90.00
_cell.angle_gamma   90.00
#
_symmetry.space_group_name_H-M   'P 1'
#
loop_
_entity.id
_entity.type
_entity.pdbx_description
1 polymer ?
#
loop_
_entity_poly.entity_id
_entity_poly.type
_entity_poly.pdbx_seq_one_letter_code
_entity_poly.pdbx_strand_id
1 'polypeptide(L)'
;MILNGRDFSKSFEVMRAEIEARIGIKPIKEFGTNYAEHYHSGETAIVKLINEAQAHKESGVKGEFSGQVAGAFHRKELGDIDLVWGEVQGSGQQAKGYGLAKIIEKHLNAGDFKAFGEGEAGLINAMSEIIGKGKVITQKSGRKTIIYHKHGQIFKMGLKQNWHGNPTENKWIITAYNDKES
;
A
#
# COMPACT_ATOMS: atom_id res chain seq x y z
N MET A 1 -13.86 -9.27 16.70
CA MET A 1 -15.17 -9.88 16.39
C MET A 1 -15.40 -11.05 17.33
N ILE A 2 -16.38 -10.95 18.22
CA ILE A 2 -16.75 -12.04 19.14
C ILE A 2 -17.95 -12.76 18.51
N LEU A 3 -17.81 -14.05 18.23
CA LEU A 3 -18.92 -14.93 17.86
C LEU A 3 -18.98 -16.07 18.85
N ASN A 4 -20.17 -16.32 19.43
CA ASN A 4 -20.41 -17.41 20.39
C ASN A 4 -19.42 -17.42 21.58
N GLY A 5 -19.08 -16.24 22.11
CA GLY A 5 -18.16 -16.11 23.25
C GLY A 5 -16.68 -16.39 22.96
N ARG A 6 -16.32 -16.69 21.70
CA ARG A 6 -14.92 -16.77 21.26
C ARG A 6 -14.49 -15.47 20.61
N ASP A 7 -13.42 -14.90 21.14
CA ASP A 7 -12.73 -13.77 20.55
C ASP A 7 -11.75 -14.25 19.47
N PHE A 8 -12.18 -14.17 18.21
CA PHE A 8 -11.38 -14.59 17.07
C PHE A 8 -10.27 -13.58 16.72
N SER A 9 -10.27 -12.37 17.29
CA SER A 9 -9.21 -11.38 17.03
C SER A 9 -7.85 -11.88 17.49
N LYS A 10 -7.78 -12.47 18.69
CA LYS A 10 -6.59 -13.15 19.21
C LYS A 10 -6.11 -14.29 18.32
N SER A 11 -7.03 -14.98 17.63
CA SER A 11 -6.67 -16.06 16.70
C SER A 11 -5.98 -15.52 15.45
N PHE A 12 -6.43 -14.38 14.91
CA PHE A 12 -5.79 -13.73 13.77
C PHE A 12 -4.44 -13.10 14.13
N GLU A 13 -4.31 -12.49 15.31
CA GLU A 13 -3.02 -11.95 15.77
C GLU A 13 -1.96 -13.04 15.89
N VAL A 14 -2.29 -14.17 16.51
CA VAL A 14 -1.38 -15.32 16.62
C VAL A 14 -1.04 -15.88 15.24
N MET A 15 -2.04 -16.08 14.37
CA MET A 15 -1.80 -16.56 13.01
C MET A 15 -0.84 -15.64 12.24
N ARG A 16 -1.05 -14.32 12.30
CA ARG A 16 -0.18 -13.34 11.61
C ARG A 16 1.24 -13.41 12.13
N ALA A 17 1.44 -13.46 13.44
CA ALA A 17 2.77 -13.58 14.05
C ALA A 17 3.47 -14.89 13.65
N GLU A 18 2.73 -16.01 13.57
CA GLU A 18 3.26 -17.29 13.09
C GLU A 18 3.65 -17.23 11.61
N ILE A 19 2.82 -16.61 10.76
CA ILE A 19 3.14 -16.40 9.34
C ILE A 19 4.41 -15.56 9.24
N GLU A 20 4.49 -14.43 9.94
CA GLU A 20 5.67 -13.54 9.97
C GLU A 20 6.93 -14.29 10.33
N ALA A 21 6.90 -15.08 11.41
CA ALA A 21 8.04 -15.88 11.84
C ALA A 21 8.43 -16.95 10.82
N ARG A 22 7.44 -17.60 10.19
CA ARG A 22 7.67 -18.68 9.22
C ARG A 22 8.29 -18.18 7.92
N ILE A 23 7.85 -17.03 7.42
CA ILE A 23 8.33 -16.46 6.16
C ILE A 23 9.49 -15.46 6.37
N GLY A 24 9.79 -15.10 7.62
CA GLY A 24 10.91 -14.24 7.97
C GLY A 24 10.72 -12.77 7.61
N ILE A 25 9.47 -12.30 7.42
CA ILE A 25 9.20 -10.88 7.17
C ILE A 25 9.30 -10.07 8.45
N LYS A 26 9.84 -8.84 8.35
CA LYS A 26 9.85 -7.89 9.46
C LYS A 26 9.04 -6.65 9.08
N PRO A 27 7.77 -6.56 9.51
CA PRO A 27 6.96 -5.39 9.24
C PRO A 27 7.54 -4.13 9.92
N ILE A 28 7.27 -2.97 9.31
CA ILE A 28 7.66 -1.67 9.88
C ILE A 28 6.67 -1.35 11.01
N LYS A 29 7.08 -1.51 12.27
CA LYS A 29 6.18 -1.49 13.43
C LYS A 29 5.32 -0.23 13.52
N GLU A 30 5.83 0.90 13.06
CA GLU A 30 5.17 2.20 13.08
C GLU A 30 3.95 2.28 12.15
N PHE A 31 3.80 1.36 11.19
CA PHE A 31 2.60 1.26 10.36
C PHE A 31 1.49 0.40 10.95
N GLY A 32 1.62 -0.04 12.21
CA GLY A 32 0.58 -0.77 12.92
C GLY A 32 0.46 -2.23 12.47
N THR A 33 -0.77 -2.74 12.46
CA THR A 33 -1.05 -4.16 12.22
C THR A 33 -0.56 -4.60 10.84
N ASN A 34 0.24 -5.65 10.80
CA ASN A 34 0.64 -6.30 9.55
C ASN A 34 -0.30 -7.45 9.21
N TYR A 35 -0.98 -7.37 8.07
CA TYR A 35 -1.89 -8.42 7.58
C TYR A 35 -1.10 -9.46 6.79
N ALA A 36 -0.27 -10.23 7.50
CA ALA A 36 0.67 -11.21 6.95
C ALA A 36 0.00 -12.31 6.09
N GLU A 37 -1.29 -12.58 6.30
CA GLU A 37 -2.08 -13.52 5.49
C GLU A 37 -2.19 -13.11 4.01
N HIS A 38 -1.84 -11.86 3.67
CA HIS A 38 -1.83 -11.33 2.30
C HIS A 38 -0.42 -11.17 1.70
N TYR A 39 0.59 -11.84 2.27
CA TYR A 39 1.94 -11.88 1.71
C TYR A 39 1.94 -12.32 0.24
N HIS A 40 2.69 -11.61 -0.61
CA HIS A 40 2.75 -11.78 -2.08
C HIS A 40 1.40 -11.76 -2.81
N SER A 41 0.33 -11.28 -2.15
CA SER A 41 -1.03 -11.29 -2.65
C SER A 41 -1.55 -9.87 -2.83
N GLY A 42 -0.84 -9.07 -3.63
CA GLY A 42 -0.97 -7.62 -3.73
C GLY A 42 -2.38 -7.07 -3.94
N GLU A 43 -3.20 -7.70 -4.78
CA GLU A 43 -4.60 -7.27 -4.98
C GLU A 43 -5.42 -7.42 -3.70
N THR A 44 -5.32 -8.58 -3.05
CA THR A 44 -5.99 -8.84 -1.78
C THR A 44 -5.44 -7.97 -0.64
N ALA A 45 -4.15 -7.60 -0.69
CA ALA A 45 -3.54 -6.68 0.26
C ALA A 45 -4.13 -5.27 0.16
N ILE A 46 -4.36 -4.76 -1.06
CA ILE A 46 -5.01 -3.46 -1.29
C ILE A 46 -6.43 -3.49 -0.72
N VAL A 47 -7.22 -4.47 -1.13
CA VAL A 47 -8.61 -4.64 -0.68
C VAL A 47 -8.68 -4.76 0.85
N LYS A 48 -7.76 -5.53 1.44
CA LYS A 48 -7.69 -5.70 2.90
C LYS A 48 -7.50 -4.37 3.61
N LEU A 49 -6.51 -3.57 3.20
CA LEU A 49 -6.24 -2.30 3.86
C LEU A 49 -7.39 -1.28 3.69
N ILE A 50 -8.03 -1.25 2.52
CA ILE A 50 -9.22 -0.40 2.29
C ILE A 50 -10.36 -0.80 3.22
N ASN A 51 -10.68 -2.09 3.31
CA ASN A 51 -11.76 -2.59 4.15
C ASN A 51 -11.52 -2.33 5.64
N GLU A 52 -10.29 -2.55 6.12
CA GLU A 52 -9.93 -2.31 7.51
C GLU A 52 -9.96 -0.82 7.87
N ALA A 53 -9.52 0.06 6.96
CA ALA A 53 -9.64 1.49 7.14
C ALA A 53 -11.10 1.96 7.21
N GLN A 54 -11.97 1.41 6.36
CA GLN A 54 -13.40 1.71 6.37
C GLN A 54 -14.07 1.19 7.64
N ALA A 55 -13.78 -0.05 8.06
CA ALA A 55 -14.29 -0.63 9.29
C ALA A 55 -13.83 0.16 10.53
N HIS A 56 -12.59 0.62 10.56
CA HIS A 56 -12.08 1.49 11.62
C HIS A 56 -12.88 2.80 11.70
N LYS A 57 -13.10 3.46 10.55
CA LYS A 57 -13.91 4.68 10.47
C LYS A 57 -15.35 4.46 10.97
N GLU A 58 -15.97 3.34 10.61
CA GLU A 58 -17.34 2.99 11.00
C GLU A 58 -17.45 2.59 12.47
N SER A 59 -16.39 2.03 13.05
CA SER A 59 -16.38 1.61 14.47
C SER A 59 -16.47 2.77 15.46
N GLY A 60 -16.18 4.01 15.02
CA GLY A 60 -16.16 5.19 15.88
C GLY A 60 -14.96 5.26 16.83
N VAL A 61 -13.99 4.35 16.69
CA VAL A 61 -12.73 4.38 17.45
C VAL A 61 -11.97 5.67 17.11
N LYS A 62 -11.51 6.37 18.14
CA LYS A 62 -10.72 7.61 17.97
C LYS A 62 -9.33 7.28 17.43
N GLY A 63 -8.82 8.17 16.59
CA GLY A 63 -7.49 8.06 15.96
C GLY A 63 -7.57 7.56 14.52
N GLU A 64 -6.42 7.56 13.85
CA GLU A 64 -6.29 7.10 12.47
C GLU A 64 -6.06 5.59 12.41
N PHE A 65 -6.59 4.95 11.37
CA PHE A 65 -6.27 3.56 11.09
C PHE A 65 -4.78 3.42 10.75
N SER A 66 -4.12 2.42 11.33
CA SER A 66 -2.76 2.04 10.97
C SER A 66 -2.72 0.56 10.60
N GLY A 67 -2.24 0.28 9.40
CA GLY A 67 -2.06 -1.08 8.92
C GLY A 67 -1.13 -1.15 7.72
N GLN A 68 -0.59 -2.35 7.49
CA GLN A 68 0.27 -2.65 6.35
C GLN A 68 0.16 -4.10 5.92
N VAL A 69 0.72 -4.39 4.75
CA VAL A 69 1.05 -5.74 4.29
C VAL A 69 2.52 -5.72 3.88
N ALA A 70 3.37 -6.21 4.76
CA ALA A 70 4.79 -6.36 4.47
C ALA A 70 4.98 -7.44 3.40
N GLY A 71 5.74 -7.12 2.36
CA GLY A 71 5.87 -7.97 1.18
C GLY A 71 4.55 -8.22 0.45
N ALA A 72 3.66 -7.24 0.37
CA ALA A 72 2.44 -7.33 -0.43
C ALA A 72 2.74 -7.68 -1.91
N PHE A 73 3.82 -7.13 -2.44
CA PHE A 73 4.28 -7.38 -3.80
C PHE A 73 5.73 -7.83 -3.82
N HIS A 74 6.14 -8.47 -4.91
CA HIS A 74 7.51 -8.90 -5.12
C HIS A 74 8.00 -8.56 -6.53
N ARG A 75 9.24 -8.08 -6.63
CA ARG A 75 9.95 -7.83 -7.89
C ARG A 75 11.40 -8.25 -7.73
N LYS A 76 11.92 -9.09 -8.64
CA LYS A 76 13.27 -9.67 -8.52
C LYS A 76 14.38 -8.64 -8.27
N GLU A 77 14.30 -7.48 -8.93
CA GLU A 77 15.29 -6.40 -8.82
C GLU A 77 15.04 -5.41 -7.65
N LEU A 78 13.90 -5.53 -6.96
CA LEU A 78 13.55 -4.68 -5.81
C LEU A 78 13.48 -5.44 -4.48
N GLY A 79 13.28 -6.75 -4.53
CA GLY A 79 12.88 -7.59 -3.40
C GLY A 79 11.37 -7.50 -3.14
N ASP A 80 11.00 -7.80 -1.91
CA ASP A 80 9.66 -7.58 -1.39
C ASP A 80 9.37 -6.07 -1.27
N ILE A 81 8.12 -5.72 -1.55
CA ILE A 81 7.60 -4.36 -1.52
C ILE A 81 6.40 -4.33 -0.60
N ASP A 82 6.48 -3.51 0.45
CA ASP A 82 5.41 -3.35 1.41
C ASP A 82 4.34 -2.38 0.89
N LEU A 83 3.09 -2.73 1.19
CA LEU A 83 1.95 -1.84 1.03
C LEU A 83 1.54 -1.33 2.41
N VAL A 84 1.47 -0.02 2.57
CA VAL A 84 1.17 0.62 3.86
C VAL A 84 -0.07 1.49 3.69
N TRP A 85 -0.96 1.52 4.68
CA TRP A 85 -2.10 2.42 4.65
C TRP A 85 -1.61 3.87 4.64
N GLY A 86 -0.76 4.21 5.60
CA GLY A 86 -0.19 5.54 5.77
C GLY A 86 -1.18 6.57 6.29
N GLU A 87 -0.91 7.84 6.02
CA GLU A 87 -1.70 8.95 6.51
C GLU A 87 -2.05 9.90 5.36
N VAL A 88 -3.16 10.62 5.51
CA VAL A 88 -3.56 11.65 4.57
C VAL A 88 -4.21 12.83 5.30
N GLN A 89 -3.79 14.03 4.93
CA GLN A 89 -4.35 15.28 5.43
C GLN A 89 -4.79 16.17 4.27
N GLY A 90 -5.92 16.84 4.45
CA GLY A 90 -6.58 17.62 3.39
C GLY A 90 -7.31 16.72 2.40
N SER A 91 -7.78 17.31 1.31
CA SER A 91 -8.56 16.60 0.28
C SER A 91 -8.17 16.99 -1.13
N GLY A 92 -8.49 16.11 -2.08
CA GLY A 92 -8.23 16.31 -3.51
C GLY A 92 -6.77 16.59 -3.82
N GLN A 93 -6.50 17.52 -4.74
CA GLN A 93 -5.14 17.80 -5.22
C GLN A 93 -4.19 18.37 -4.18
N GLN A 94 -4.72 18.96 -3.10
CA GLN A 94 -3.92 19.51 -2.01
C GLN A 94 -3.61 18.48 -0.91
N ALA A 95 -4.15 17.27 -1.01
CA ALA A 95 -3.89 16.21 -0.06
C ALA A 95 -2.39 15.92 0.06
N LYS A 96 -1.93 15.81 1.32
CA LYS A 96 -0.55 15.52 1.72
C LYS A 96 -0.52 14.22 2.53
N GLY A 97 0.64 13.59 2.59
CA GLY A 97 0.84 12.32 3.31
C GLY A 97 1.56 11.27 2.48
N TYR A 98 1.27 10.01 2.73
CA TYR A 98 1.92 8.87 2.08
C TYR A 98 1.05 7.61 2.11
N GLY A 99 1.51 6.56 1.45
CA GLY A 99 0.83 5.26 1.45
C GLY A 99 -0.45 5.26 0.63
N LEU A 100 -1.24 4.21 0.84
CA LEU A 100 -2.50 3.97 0.13
C LEU A 100 -3.55 5.06 0.41
N ALA A 101 -3.60 5.59 1.63
CA ALA A 101 -4.53 6.65 2.03
C ALA A 101 -4.38 7.89 1.14
N LYS A 102 -3.15 8.37 0.93
CA LYS A 102 -2.89 9.48 0.00
C LYS A 102 -3.23 9.12 -1.44
N ILE A 103 -2.87 7.90 -1.88
CA ILE A 103 -3.13 7.48 -3.27
C ILE A 103 -4.62 7.53 -3.58
N ILE A 104 -5.45 7.05 -2.64
CA ILE A 104 -6.91 7.09 -2.76
C ILE A 104 -7.39 8.55 -2.81
N GLU A 105 -7.06 9.34 -1.79
CA GLU A 105 -7.59 10.70 -1.66
C GLU A 105 -7.18 11.64 -2.80
N LYS A 106 -5.91 11.54 -3.23
CA LYS A 106 -5.32 12.48 -4.18
C LYS A 106 -5.45 12.03 -5.62
N HIS A 107 -5.24 10.74 -5.90
CA HIS A 107 -5.01 10.25 -7.26
C HIS A 107 -6.20 9.43 -7.76
N LEU A 108 -6.74 8.51 -6.95
CA LEU A 108 -7.94 7.77 -7.34
C LEU A 108 -9.13 8.71 -7.52
N ASN A 109 -9.40 9.58 -6.55
CA ASN A 109 -10.50 10.55 -6.63
C ASN A 109 -10.33 11.57 -7.79
N ALA A 110 -9.10 11.78 -8.26
CA ALA A 110 -8.80 12.61 -9.43
C ALA A 110 -8.93 11.88 -10.78
N GLY A 111 -9.26 10.59 -10.76
CA GLY A 111 -9.40 9.76 -11.95
C GLY A 111 -8.07 9.38 -12.60
N ASP A 112 -6.95 9.43 -11.86
CA ASP A 112 -5.63 9.10 -12.42
C ASP A 112 -5.58 7.66 -12.95
N PHE A 113 -6.35 6.73 -12.37
CA PHE A 113 -6.30 5.32 -12.72
C PHE A 113 -7.38 4.84 -13.70
N LYS A 114 -8.14 5.76 -14.33
CA LYS A 114 -9.22 5.39 -15.28
C LYS A 114 -8.78 4.53 -16.46
N ALA A 115 -7.51 4.63 -16.86
CA ALA A 115 -6.91 3.77 -17.89
C ALA A 115 -6.84 2.28 -17.51
N PHE A 116 -7.12 1.94 -16.24
CA PHE A 116 -7.08 0.60 -15.68
C PHE A 116 -8.45 0.09 -15.23
N GLY A 117 -9.47 0.94 -15.26
CA GLY A 117 -10.82 0.65 -14.76
C GLY A 117 -11.37 1.82 -13.93
N GLU A 118 -12.63 1.70 -13.54
CA GLU A 118 -13.30 2.72 -12.70
C GLU A 118 -13.12 2.42 -11.21
N GLY A 119 -13.05 3.47 -10.40
CA GLY A 119 -13.01 3.38 -8.94
C GLY A 119 -11.87 2.49 -8.41
N GLU A 120 -12.17 1.75 -7.34
CA GLU A 120 -11.20 0.88 -6.65
C GLU A 120 -10.59 -0.19 -7.57
N ALA A 121 -11.38 -0.76 -8.49
CA ALA A 121 -10.87 -1.72 -9.47
C ALA A 121 -9.78 -1.10 -10.35
N GLY A 122 -9.95 0.17 -10.75
CA GLY A 122 -8.91 0.92 -11.47
C GLY A 122 -7.63 1.06 -10.66
N LEU A 123 -7.72 1.37 -9.36
CA LEU A 123 -6.56 1.46 -8.47
C LEU A 123 -5.84 0.12 -8.33
N ILE A 124 -6.58 -0.97 -8.06
CA ILE A 124 -6.03 -2.32 -7.90
C ILE A 124 -5.27 -2.72 -9.17
N ASN A 125 -5.93 -2.61 -10.32
CA ASN A 125 -5.33 -2.94 -11.62
C ASN A 125 -4.10 -2.07 -11.91
N ALA A 126 -4.18 -0.76 -11.63
CA ALA A 126 -3.06 0.15 -11.82
C ALA A 126 -1.85 -0.25 -10.99
N MET A 127 -2.03 -0.52 -9.69
CA MET A 127 -0.92 -0.91 -8.83
C MET A 127 -0.31 -2.24 -9.25
N SER A 128 -1.14 -3.26 -9.54
CA SER A 128 -0.68 -4.55 -10.05
C SER A 128 0.09 -4.42 -11.37
N GLU A 129 -0.41 -3.65 -12.34
CA GLU A 129 0.27 -3.49 -13.62
C GLU A 129 1.54 -2.65 -13.54
N ILE A 130 1.53 -1.54 -12.78
CA ILE A 130 2.72 -0.71 -12.58
C ILE A 130 3.82 -1.55 -11.92
N ILE A 131 3.50 -2.26 -10.82
CA ILE A 131 4.46 -3.10 -10.11
C ILE A 131 4.83 -4.35 -10.91
N GLY A 132 3.97 -4.90 -11.75
CA GLY A 132 4.29 -6.10 -12.53
C GLY A 132 5.10 -5.81 -13.79
N LYS A 133 4.80 -4.69 -14.47
CA LYS A 133 5.24 -4.43 -15.86
C LYS A 133 6.06 -3.15 -16.02
N GLY A 134 6.00 -2.23 -15.05
CA GLY A 134 6.72 -0.96 -15.15
C GLY A 134 8.23 -1.10 -15.03
N LYS A 135 8.99 -0.17 -15.61
CA LYS A 135 10.45 -0.10 -15.56
C LYS A 135 10.91 0.55 -14.25
N VAL A 136 11.81 -0.10 -13.51
CA VAL A 136 12.46 0.54 -12.35
C VAL A 136 13.48 1.55 -12.83
N ILE A 137 13.40 2.76 -12.30
CA ILE A 137 14.44 3.78 -12.40
C ILE A 137 14.95 4.15 -11.01
N THR A 138 16.18 4.64 -10.95
CA THR A 138 16.75 5.24 -9.75
C THR A 138 16.83 6.74 -9.99
N GLN A 139 16.10 7.52 -9.19
CA GLN A 139 16.18 8.98 -9.26
C GLN A 139 17.54 9.47 -8.75
N LYS A 140 17.90 10.73 -9.04
CA LYS A 140 19.12 11.37 -8.52
C LYS A 140 19.20 11.33 -6.99
N SER A 141 18.06 11.33 -6.30
CA SER A 141 17.94 11.19 -4.85
C SER A 141 18.22 9.78 -4.32
N GLY A 142 18.55 8.81 -5.18
CA GLY A 142 18.66 7.39 -4.84
C GLY A 142 17.31 6.66 -4.73
N ARG A 143 16.20 7.41 -4.76
CA ARG A 143 14.85 6.85 -4.65
C ARG A 143 14.50 6.00 -5.87
N LYS A 144 14.00 4.79 -5.64
CA LYS A 144 13.48 3.94 -6.72
C LYS A 144 12.07 4.38 -7.11
N THR A 145 11.80 4.40 -8.41
CA THR A 145 10.47 4.68 -8.97
C THR A 145 10.19 3.71 -10.09
N ILE A 146 8.98 3.18 -10.13
CA ILE A 146 8.52 2.33 -11.21
C ILE A 146 7.73 3.21 -12.18
N ILE A 147 8.15 3.23 -13.44
CA ILE A 147 7.49 3.98 -14.52
C ILE A 147 6.80 2.99 -15.46
N TYR A 148 5.53 3.21 -15.74
CA TYR A 148 4.77 2.38 -16.64
C TYR A 148 4.02 3.24 -17.66
N HIS A 149 4.12 2.88 -18.94
CA HIS A 149 3.45 3.57 -20.02
C HIS A 149 2.23 2.74 -20.45
N LYS A 150 1.04 3.37 -20.48
CA LYS A 150 -0.19 2.72 -20.97
C LYS A 150 -1.08 3.77 -21.64
N HIS A 151 -1.53 3.46 -22.86
CA HIS A 151 -2.43 4.32 -23.65
C HIS A 151 -1.93 5.79 -23.76
N GLY A 152 -0.64 5.98 -24.03
CA GLY A 152 -0.04 7.32 -24.16
C GLY A 152 0.13 8.08 -22.84
N GLN A 153 -0.23 7.48 -21.69
CA GLN A 153 -0.07 8.08 -20.36
C GLN A 153 1.12 7.45 -19.62
N ILE A 154 1.74 8.23 -18.74
CA ILE A 154 2.87 7.81 -17.93
C ILE A 154 2.40 7.66 -16.48
N PHE A 155 2.57 6.48 -15.90
CA PHE A 155 2.26 6.22 -14.50
C PHE A 155 3.54 6.05 -13.71
N LYS A 156 3.62 6.72 -12.56
CA LYS A 156 4.79 6.67 -11.67
C LYS A 156 4.37 6.12 -10.32
N MET A 157 5.10 5.11 -9.84
CA MET A 157 5.00 4.61 -8.47
C MET A 157 6.31 4.84 -7.74
N GLY A 158 6.28 5.74 -6.75
CA GLY A 158 7.43 6.04 -5.93
C GLY A 158 7.55 5.04 -4.79
N LEU A 159 8.76 4.52 -4.58
CA LEU A 159 9.09 3.66 -3.45
C LEU A 159 9.96 4.43 -2.45
N LYS A 160 9.91 4.06 -1.18
CA LYS A 160 10.82 4.56 -0.13
C LYS A 160 11.48 3.37 0.57
N GLN A 161 12.69 3.56 1.10
CA GLN A 161 13.47 2.51 1.77
C GLN A 161 14.04 3.01 3.10
N ASN A 162 13.29 3.90 3.76
CA ASN A 162 13.55 4.35 5.11
C ASN A 162 12.25 4.83 5.77
N TRP A 163 12.25 4.87 7.10
CA TRP A 163 11.22 5.43 7.94
C TRP A 163 11.89 6.40 8.94
N HIS A 164 11.54 7.69 8.88
CA HIS A 164 12.22 8.76 9.63
C HIS A 164 13.76 8.70 9.63
N GLY A 165 14.35 8.34 8.48
CA GLY A 165 15.81 8.23 8.33
C GLY A 165 16.39 6.86 8.66
N ASN A 166 15.66 6.00 9.36
CA ASN A 166 16.06 4.62 9.63
C ASN A 166 15.80 3.74 8.40
N PRO A 167 16.78 2.98 7.89
CA PRO A 167 16.57 2.06 6.78
C PRO A 167 15.47 1.05 7.09
N THR A 168 14.65 0.74 6.09
CA THR A 168 13.66 -0.34 6.16
C THR A 168 14.18 -1.57 5.42
N GLU A 169 13.81 -2.77 5.87
CA GLU A 169 14.20 -4.03 5.23
C GLU A 169 13.70 -4.09 3.79
N ASN A 170 12.39 -3.91 3.63
CA ASN A 170 11.73 -3.82 2.33
C ASN A 170 11.58 -2.37 1.87
N LYS A 171 11.37 -2.19 0.57
CA LYS A 171 10.88 -0.91 0.03
C LYS A 171 9.38 -0.84 0.25
N TRP A 172 8.83 0.35 0.42
CA TRP A 172 7.40 0.52 0.61
C TRP A 172 6.81 1.57 -0.33
N ILE A 173 5.55 1.39 -0.70
CA ILE A 173 4.84 2.26 -1.65
C ILE A 173 4.43 3.54 -0.93
N ILE A 174 5.02 4.66 -1.34
CA ILE A 174 4.78 5.99 -0.75
C ILE A 174 3.81 6.83 -1.60
N THR A 175 3.69 6.55 -2.90
CA THR A 175 2.73 7.19 -3.81
C THR A 175 2.65 6.46 -5.14
N ALA A 176 1.52 6.58 -5.84
CA ALA A 176 1.33 6.19 -7.23
C ALA A 176 0.41 7.22 -7.90
N TYR A 177 0.70 7.62 -9.15
CA TYR A 177 -0.07 8.64 -9.86
C TYR A 177 0.13 8.61 -11.37
N ASN A 178 -0.79 9.26 -12.09
CA ASN A 178 -0.66 9.57 -13.51
C ASN A 178 0.17 10.86 -13.66
N ASP A 179 1.36 10.73 -14.23
CA ASP A 179 2.23 11.83 -14.60
C ASP A 179 1.71 12.43 -15.91
N LYS A 180 0.65 13.23 -15.79
CA LYS A 180 0.18 14.10 -16.86
C LYS A 180 1.33 15.04 -17.17
N GLU A 181 2.08 14.77 -18.23
CA GLU A 181 3.17 15.63 -18.68
C GLU A 181 2.66 17.09 -18.71
N SER A 182 3.40 17.98 -18.04
CA SER A 182 3.15 19.42 -18.03
C SER A 182 3.40 20.04 -19.40
#